data_AF-A0A5Q2NNP6-F1
#
_entry.id   AF-A0A5Q2NNP6-F1
#
_cell.length_a   1.000
_cell.length_b   1.000
_cell.length_c   1.000
_cell.angle_alpha   90.00
_cell.angle_beta   90.00
_cell.angle_gamma   90.00
#
_symmetry.space_group_name_H-M   'P 1'
#
loop_
_entity.id
_entity.type
_entity.pdbx_description
1 polymer ?
#
loop_
_entity_poly.entity_id
_entity_poly.type
_entity_poly.pdbx_seq_one_letter_code
_entity_poly.pdbx_strand_id
1 'polypeptide(L)'
;MTAATITRGNPEAALCAFTFDDGPMRISIDAWLEALEQGGARGTFFLTGEWFDRHPQKARELLARGHELAMHTYHHRRMAEVSRDVFFEELQLAELAYQEATGRPAPAILRFPYASYREENLEWLREWDYLLVEGEDTVDWSGPPSAQLVERAIPALIPGAILVFHANENAKETPQAVRSLVRHAQAEGLASVPVSELLHADGIPIRERAWQVRFKAAPSSAFLGEQWRRVEEGEELRRLAADSLEWGNPKAPTGAGAYGKWLEMLSAAVQAEGETRFAARSFAGQHWAYARASVKGGTLVLEDFATKEAHADALVYVLQWAAHEASAAGCGWISTALDMRRIRKLCEQMGIEAEIVRLNG
;
A
#
# COMPACT_ATOMS: atom_id res chain seq x y z
N MET A 1 8.18 -13.42 25.11
CA MET A 1 6.83 -12.88 24.84
C MET A 1 6.38 -13.50 23.54
N THR A 2 5.25 -14.20 23.51
CA THR A 2 4.66 -14.82 22.30
C THR A 2 4.42 -13.76 21.22
N ALA A 3 4.38 -14.12 19.93
CA ALA A 3 3.72 -13.20 18.99
C ALA A 3 2.30 -13.06 19.50
N ALA A 4 1.83 -11.83 19.72
CA ALA A 4 0.51 -11.63 20.26
C ALA A 4 -0.49 -11.95 19.15
N THR A 5 -1.10 -13.13 19.23
CA THR A 5 -2.35 -13.40 18.51
C THR A 5 -3.42 -12.54 19.15
N ILE A 6 -3.93 -11.59 18.39
CA ILE A 6 -5.01 -10.69 18.77
C ILE A 6 -6.32 -11.32 18.33
N THR A 7 -7.14 -11.76 19.28
CA THR A 7 -8.47 -12.31 18.99
C THR A 7 -9.60 -11.33 19.31
N ARG A 8 -9.29 -10.27 20.07
CA ARG A 8 -10.23 -9.24 20.54
C ARG A 8 -9.46 -7.99 20.97
N GLY A 9 -10.14 -6.85 21.00
CA GLY A 9 -9.68 -5.61 21.60
C GLY A 9 -10.16 -5.42 23.05
N ASN A 10 -10.11 -4.17 23.51
CA ASN A 10 -10.50 -3.76 24.86
C ASN A 10 -12.01 -3.97 25.10
N PRO A 11 -12.42 -4.82 26.07
CA PRO A 11 -13.84 -5.07 26.37
C PRO A 11 -14.55 -3.91 27.07
N GLU A 12 -13.82 -2.92 27.58
CA GLU A 12 -14.38 -1.74 28.24
C GLU A 12 -14.62 -0.58 27.27
N ALA A 13 -14.06 -0.66 26.06
CA ALA A 13 -14.30 0.29 24.99
C ALA A 13 -15.48 -0.17 24.13
N ALA A 14 -16.46 0.71 23.90
CA ALA A 14 -17.62 0.45 23.04
C ALA A 14 -17.26 0.47 21.54
N LEU A 15 -16.25 -0.32 21.17
CA LEU A 15 -15.68 -0.45 19.84
C LEU A 15 -15.75 -1.91 19.38
N CYS A 16 -15.92 -2.12 18.08
CA CYS A 16 -15.73 -3.41 17.42
C CYS A 16 -15.05 -3.20 16.06
N ALA A 17 -14.52 -4.26 15.46
CA ALA A 17 -13.93 -4.23 14.13
C ALA A 17 -14.64 -5.19 13.20
N PHE A 18 -15.09 -4.67 12.06
CA PHE A 18 -15.55 -5.51 10.94
C PHE A 18 -14.37 -5.67 10.00
N THR A 19 -13.95 -6.92 9.80
CA THR A 19 -12.76 -7.23 9.02
C THR A 19 -13.09 -8.10 7.84
N PHE A 20 -12.40 -7.87 6.73
CA PHE A 20 -12.68 -8.50 5.45
C PHE A 20 -11.39 -9.06 4.87
N ASP A 21 -11.31 -10.37 4.73
CA ASP A 21 -10.20 -11.04 4.06
C ASP A 21 -10.49 -11.11 2.56
N ASP A 22 -9.45 -11.16 1.72
CA ASP A 22 -9.37 -11.94 0.47
C ASP A 22 -8.22 -11.49 -0.47
N GLY A 23 -7.97 -12.31 -1.50
CA GLY A 23 -7.01 -12.06 -2.58
C GLY A 23 -7.65 -11.57 -3.89
N PRO A 24 -7.01 -11.68 -5.06
CA PRO A 24 -7.48 -10.98 -6.25
C PRO A 24 -8.92 -11.38 -6.61
N MET A 25 -9.84 -10.45 -6.40
CA MET A 25 -11.28 -10.63 -6.51
C MET A 25 -11.71 -10.53 -7.97
N ARG A 26 -12.76 -11.26 -8.34
CA ARG A 26 -13.42 -11.08 -9.64
C ARG A 26 -14.55 -10.05 -9.61
N ILE A 27 -14.92 -9.59 -8.43
CA ILE A 27 -16.02 -8.64 -8.20
C ILE A 27 -15.51 -7.36 -7.55
N SER A 28 -16.29 -6.28 -7.68
CA SER A 28 -15.94 -5.01 -7.03
C SER A 28 -16.24 -5.07 -5.52
N ILE A 29 -15.34 -4.50 -4.74
CA ILE A 29 -15.49 -4.33 -3.28
C ILE A 29 -16.51 -3.25 -2.91
N ASP A 30 -17.00 -2.47 -3.88
CA ASP A 30 -17.85 -1.29 -3.64
C ASP A 30 -19.11 -1.61 -2.83
N ALA A 31 -19.72 -2.78 -3.02
CA ALA A 31 -20.91 -3.18 -2.25
C ALA A 31 -20.62 -3.31 -0.74
N TRP A 32 -19.41 -3.73 -0.36
CA TRP A 32 -18.97 -3.77 1.04
C TRP A 32 -18.76 -2.36 1.60
N LEU A 33 -18.19 -1.46 0.79
CA LEU A 33 -17.98 -0.06 1.18
C LEU A 33 -19.31 0.64 1.41
N GLU A 34 -20.24 0.52 0.48
CA GLU A 34 -21.60 1.05 0.63
C GLU A 34 -22.30 0.49 1.87
N ALA A 35 -22.08 -0.80 2.18
CA ALA A 35 -22.66 -1.43 3.36
C ALA A 35 -22.13 -0.84 4.69
N LEU A 36 -20.84 -0.51 4.75
CA LEU A 36 -20.21 0.13 5.91
C LEU A 36 -20.61 1.62 6.01
N GLU A 37 -20.50 2.35 4.89
CA GLU A 37 -20.74 3.79 4.83
C GLU A 37 -22.18 4.18 5.17
N GLN A 38 -23.17 3.39 4.76
CA GLN A 38 -24.58 3.63 5.09
C GLN A 38 -24.85 3.66 6.60
N GLY A 39 -23.99 3.03 7.40
CA GLY A 39 -24.04 3.07 8.86
C GLY A 39 -22.84 3.76 9.49
N GLY A 40 -22.11 4.61 8.75
CA GLY A 40 -20.96 5.36 9.27
C GLY A 40 -19.85 4.48 9.87
N ALA A 41 -19.78 3.20 9.46
CA ALA A 41 -18.79 2.25 9.93
C ALA A 41 -17.52 2.31 9.09
N ARG A 42 -16.39 1.94 9.69
CA ARG A 42 -15.12 1.73 9.01
C ARG A 42 -14.65 0.29 9.28
N GLY A 43 -14.16 -0.39 8.25
CA GLY A 43 -13.59 -1.73 8.37
C GLY A 43 -12.10 -1.79 8.08
N THR A 44 -11.52 -2.97 8.36
CA THR A 44 -10.15 -3.34 7.99
C THR A 44 -10.19 -4.43 6.94
N PHE A 45 -9.52 -4.21 5.81
CA PHE A 45 -9.41 -5.18 4.72
C PHE A 45 -8.02 -5.83 4.74
N PHE A 46 -7.97 -7.13 5.05
CA PHE A 46 -6.76 -7.93 4.93
C PHE A 46 -6.66 -8.46 3.50
N LEU A 47 -5.80 -7.84 2.69
CA LEU A 47 -5.71 -8.09 1.26
C LEU A 47 -4.37 -8.71 0.89
N THR A 48 -4.37 -9.53 -0.17
CA THR A 48 -3.14 -10.15 -0.65
C THR A 48 -2.25 -9.16 -1.39
N GLY A 49 -0.94 -9.43 -1.42
CA GLY A 49 0.01 -8.69 -2.26
C GLY A 49 -0.40 -8.64 -3.73
N GLU A 50 -0.89 -9.77 -4.29
CA GLU A 50 -1.44 -9.79 -5.65
C GLU A 50 -2.63 -8.85 -5.86
N TRP A 51 -3.47 -8.66 -4.84
CA TRP A 51 -4.59 -7.73 -4.91
C TRP A 51 -4.09 -6.29 -4.99
N PHE A 52 -3.10 -5.92 -4.16
CA PHE A 52 -2.48 -4.59 -4.19
C PHE A 52 -1.85 -4.28 -5.55
N ASP A 53 -1.20 -5.26 -6.17
CA ASP A 53 -0.60 -5.12 -7.51
C ASP A 53 -1.64 -4.87 -8.60
N ARG A 54 -2.80 -5.52 -8.50
CA ARG A 54 -3.87 -5.41 -9.50
C ARG A 54 -4.76 -4.18 -9.29
N HIS A 55 -4.88 -3.70 -8.05
CA HIS A 55 -5.86 -2.69 -7.67
C HIS A 55 -5.28 -1.49 -6.89
N PRO A 56 -4.17 -0.87 -7.31
CA PRO A 56 -3.53 0.21 -6.56
C PRO A 56 -4.38 1.48 -6.45
N GLN A 57 -5.23 1.78 -7.45
CA GLN A 57 -6.18 2.90 -7.34
C GLN A 57 -7.25 2.62 -6.27
N LYS A 58 -7.78 1.40 -6.23
CA LYS A 58 -8.79 1.01 -5.24
C LYS A 58 -8.20 0.98 -3.83
N ALA A 59 -6.94 0.54 -3.67
CA ALA A 59 -6.24 0.62 -2.39
C ALA A 59 -6.21 2.06 -1.84
N ARG A 60 -5.84 3.04 -2.66
CA ARG A 60 -5.82 4.45 -2.25
C ARG A 60 -7.21 5.01 -2.00
N GLU A 61 -8.21 4.58 -2.77
CA GLU A 61 -9.61 4.95 -2.55
C GLU A 61 -10.12 4.45 -1.19
N LEU A 62 -9.84 3.19 -0.82
CA LEU A 62 -10.23 2.61 0.47
C LEU A 62 -9.63 3.42 1.63
N LEU A 63 -8.33 3.74 1.56
CA LEU A 63 -7.66 4.58 2.55
C LEU A 63 -8.25 5.99 2.62
N ALA A 64 -8.56 6.60 1.48
CA ALA A 64 -9.17 7.93 1.41
C ALA A 64 -10.59 7.99 2.01
N ARG A 65 -11.32 6.87 1.97
CA ARG A 65 -12.63 6.69 2.63
C ARG A 65 -12.51 6.36 4.11
N GLY A 66 -11.30 6.28 4.67
CA GLY A 66 -11.04 6.05 6.10
C GLY A 66 -11.03 4.58 6.51
N HIS A 67 -11.07 3.64 5.57
CA HIS A 67 -10.85 2.22 5.86
C HIS A 67 -9.36 1.93 6.09
N GLU A 68 -9.09 0.83 6.76
CA GLU A 68 -7.74 0.32 6.94
C GLU A 68 -7.46 -0.84 5.98
N LEU A 69 -6.22 -0.91 5.50
CA LEU A 69 -5.72 -2.01 4.69
C LEU A 69 -4.58 -2.68 5.45
N ALA A 70 -4.58 -4.01 5.47
CA ALA A 70 -3.59 -4.85 6.17
C ALA A 70 -3.23 -6.08 5.32
N MET A 71 -2.25 -6.87 5.76
CA MET A 71 -1.67 -7.92 4.92
C MET A 71 -2.36 -9.26 5.09
N HIS A 72 -2.62 -9.94 3.97
CA HIS A 72 -3.11 -11.31 3.92
C HIS A 72 -2.16 -12.23 3.15
N THR A 73 -0.84 -12.07 3.37
CA THR A 73 0.27 -12.67 2.59
C THR A 73 0.29 -12.21 1.13
N TYR A 74 1.23 -12.68 0.31
CA TYR A 74 1.29 -12.26 -1.09
C TYR A 74 0.44 -13.16 -2.00
N HIS A 75 0.62 -14.48 -1.90
CA HIS A 75 -0.01 -15.48 -2.78
C HIS A 75 -1.13 -16.28 -2.13
N HIS A 76 -1.59 -15.91 -0.92
CA HIS A 76 -2.66 -16.61 -0.21
C HIS A 76 -2.33 -18.10 0.10
N ARG A 77 -1.09 -18.37 0.53
CA ARG A 77 -0.62 -19.74 0.83
C ARG A 77 -1.04 -20.19 2.23
N ARG A 78 -1.11 -21.51 2.42
CA ARG A 78 -1.17 -22.14 3.75
C ARG A 78 0.18 -22.00 4.44
N MET A 79 0.32 -21.03 5.34
CA MET A 79 1.62 -20.68 5.92
C MET A 79 2.18 -21.77 6.85
N ALA A 80 1.33 -22.66 7.35
CA ALA A 80 1.74 -23.86 8.07
C ALA A 80 2.49 -24.89 7.20
N GLU A 81 2.45 -24.76 5.87
CA GLU A 81 3.01 -25.74 4.92
C GLU A 81 4.26 -25.23 4.18
N VAL A 82 4.62 -23.96 4.36
CA VAL A 82 5.77 -23.35 3.68
C VAL A 82 7.05 -23.45 4.52
N SER A 83 8.20 -23.35 3.85
CA SER A 83 9.50 -23.20 4.52
C SER A 83 9.64 -21.82 5.14
N ARG A 84 10.61 -21.66 6.05
CA ARG A 84 10.91 -20.37 6.70
C ARG A 84 11.25 -19.27 5.70
N ASP A 85 12.02 -19.59 4.66
CA ASP A 85 12.41 -18.61 3.64
C ASP A 85 11.19 -18.12 2.84
N VAL A 86 10.32 -19.05 2.43
CA VAL A 86 9.06 -18.72 1.73
C VAL A 86 8.12 -17.93 2.64
N PHE A 87 8.10 -18.24 3.95
CA PHE A 87 7.30 -17.49 4.91
C PHE A 87 7.68 -16.01 4.93
N PHE A 88 8.97 -15.68 5.05
CA PHE A 88 9.43 -14.30 5.06
C PHE A 88 9.32 -13.64 3.68
N GLU A 89 9.49 -14.38 2.60
CA GLU A 89 9.27 -13.89 1.24
C GLU A 89 7.81 -13.44 1.03
N GLU A 90 6.83 -14.26 1.45
CA GLU A 90 5.41 -13.92 1.35
C GLU A 90 5.07 -12.63 2.11
N LEU A 91 5.63 -12.44 3.30
CA LEU A 91 5.41 -11.22 4.09
C LEU A 91 6.13 -10.01 3.47
N GLN A 92 7.39 -10.17 3.02
CA GLN A 92 8.14 -9.09 2.38
C GLN A 92 7.44 -8.60 1.13
N LEU A 93 7.06 -9.53 0.24
CA LEU A 93 6.41 -9.18 -1.01
C LEU A 93 5.07 -8.48 -0.76
N ALA A 94 4.30 -8.91 0.24
CA ALA A 94 3.04 -8.27 0.60
C ALA A 94 3.25 -6.82 1.10
N GLU A 95 4.25 -6.57 1.94
CA GLU A 95 4.61 -5.21 2.40
C GLU A 95 5.05 -4.31 1.24
N LEU A 96 5.85 -4.84 0.32
CA LEU A 96 6.31 -4.09 -0.85
C LEU A 96 5.14 -3.75 -1.79
N ALA A 97 4.26 -4.70 -2.05
CA ALA A 97 3.05 -4.48 -2.85
C ALA A 97 2.12 -3.45 -2.21
N TYR A 98 1.88 -3.54 -0.90
CA TYR A 98 1.14 -2.55 -0.13
C TYR A 98 1.72 -1.15 -0.31
N GLN A 99 3.03 -1.01 -0.09
CA GLN A 99 3.68 0.30 -0.10
C GLN A 99 3.69 0.91 -1.50
N GLU A 100 3.97 0.10 -2.53
CA GLU A 100 3.94 0.57 -3.92
C GLU A 100 2.51 0.95 -4.36
N ALA A 101 1.48 0.24 -3.90
CA ALA A 101 0.09 0.52 -4.23
C ALA A 101 -0.46 1.77 -3.52
N THR A 102 -0.11 1.96 -2.24
CA THR A 102 -0.69 2.97 -1.37
C THR A 102 0.17 4.23 -1.22
N GLY A 103 1.48 4.12 -1.46
CA GLY A 103 2.46 5.15 -1.12
C GLY A 103 2.70 5.31 0.38
N ARG A 104 2.23 4.37 1.22
CA ARG A 104 2.35 4.41 2.68
C ARG A 104 3.15 3.21 3.21
N PRO A 105 3.84 3.35 4.35
CA PRO A 105 4.42 2.21 5.06
C PRO A 105 3.36 1.16 5.40
N ALA A 106 3.71 -0.13 5.32
CA ALA A 106 2.79 -1.22 5.63
C ALA A 106 2.60 -1.38 7.15
N PRO A 107 1.37 -1.52 7.68
CA PRO A 107 1.17 -1.72 9.12
C PRO A 107 1.62 -3.13 9.55
N ALA A 108 2.27 -3.31 10.69
CA ALA A 108 2.76 -4.61 11.14
C ALA A 108 1.65 -5.50 11.75
N ILE A 109 0.50 -5.57 11.08
CA ILE A 109 -0.61 -6.47 11.39
C ILE A 109 -0.94 -7.33 10.16
N LEU A 110 -1.26 -8.59 10.37
CA LEU A 110 -1.67 -9.49 9.30
C LEU A 110 -2.66 -10.54 9.79
N ARG A 111 -3.34 -11.18 8.84
CA ARG A 111 -4.10 -12.40 9.08
C ARG A 111 -3.61 -13.49 8.13
N PHE A 112 -3.40 -14.71 8.63
CA PHE A 112 -2.97 -15.80 7.77
C PHE A 112 -4.14 -16.43 7.01
N PRO A 113 -3.97 -16.69 5.69
CA PRO A 113 -4.94 -17.45 4.91
C PRO A 113 -5.30 -18.77 5.59
N TYR A 114 -6.59 -19.10 5.57
CA TYR A 114 -7.16 -20.33 6.15
C TYR A 114 -6.89 -20.54 7.65
N ALA A 115 -6.51 -19.49 8.39
CA ALA A 115 -5.95 -19.61 9.74
C ALA A 115 -4.82 -20.65 9.82
N SER A 116 -4.06 -20.81 8.73
CA SER A 116 -3.09 -21.90 8.57
C SER A 116 -1.71 -21.46 9.03
N TYR A 117 -1.39 -21.76 10.29
CA TYR A 117 -0.07 -21.56 10.87
C TYR A 117 0.22 -22.62 11.96
N ARG A 118 1.50 -22.80 12.29
CA ARG A 118 1.98 -23.61 13.42
C ARG A 118 2.73 -22.74 14.43
N GLU A 119 3.03 -23.27 15.62
CA GLU A 119 3.73 -22.54 16.68
C GLU A 119 5.04 -21.90 16.18
N GLU A 120 5.80 -22.63 15.37
CA GLU A 120 7.03 -22.14 14.73
C GLU A 120 6.80 -20.90 13.86
N ASN A 121 5.66 -20.81 13.15
CA ASN A 121 5.35 -19.60 12.37
C ASN A 121 5.10 -18.39 13.29
N LEU A 122 4.53 -18.59 14.48
CA LEU A 122 4.32 -17.52 15.46
C LEU A 122 5.66 -17.04 16.05
N GLU A 123 6.67 -17.91 16.12
CA GLU A 123 8.02 -17.51 16.49
C GLU A 123 8.67 -16.66 15.40
N TRP A 124 8.57 -17.09 14.13
CA TRP A 124 9.08 -16.31 13.00
C TRP A 124 8.39 -14.94 12.85
N LEU A 125 7.08 -14.91 13.08
CA LEU A 125 6.30 -13.67 13.04
C LEU A 125 6.80 -12.66 14.09
N ARG A 126 7.19 -13.16 15.27
CA ARG A 126 7.77 -12.35 16.36
C ARG A 126 9.14 -11.80 16.00
N GLU A 127 9.99 -12.57 15.33
CA GLU A 127 11.28 -12.09 14.81
C GLU A 127 11.10 -10.90 13.84
N TRP A 128 9.90 -10.77 13.29
CA TRP A 128 9.50 -9.71 12.39
C TRP A 128 8.56 -8.67 13.02
N ASP A 129 8.41 -8.63 14.35
CA ASP A 129 7.60 -7.64 15.06
C ASP A 129 6.17 -7.47 14.51
N TYR A 130 5.55 -8.55 14.06
CA TYR A 130 4.17 -8.56 13.57
C TYR A 130 3.18 -9.00 14.63
N LEU A 131 1.97 -8.45 14.53
CA LEU A 131 0.80 -8.95 15.24
C LEU A 131 -0.05 -9.81 14.28
N LEU A 132 -0.43 -11.00 14.74
CA LEU A 132 -1.41 -11.84 14.06
C LEU A 132 -2.80 -11.44 14.55
N VAL A 133 -3.68 -11.03 13.64
CA VAL A 133 -5.07 -10.66 13.96
C VAL A 133 -6.01 -11.78 13.55
N GLU A 134 -6.74 -12.30 14.52
CA GLU A 134 -7.85 -13.24 14.38
C GLU A 134 -9.17 -12.60 14.78
N GLY A 135 -10.23 -13.39 14.84
CA GLY A 135 -11.56 -12.95 15.24
C GLY A 135 -12.58 -14.07 15.09
N GLU A 136 -13.84 -13.72 15.28
CA GLU A 136 -14.96 -14.64 15.14
C GLU A 136 -15.36 -14.77 13.65
N ASP A 137 -15.16 -15.96 13.08
CA ASP A 137 -15.48 -16.25 11.68
C ASP A 137 -16.99 -16.42 11.48
N THR A 138 -17.55 -15.61 10.57
CA THR A 138 -18.97 -15.69 10.19
C THR A 138 -19.28 -16.84 9.22
N VAL A 139 -18.23 -17.43 8.64
CA VAL A 139 -18.28 -18.54 7.67
C VAL A 139 -19.06 -18.13 6.40
N ASP A 140 -18.97 -16.86 6.03
CA ASP A 140 -19.63 -16.28 4.86
C ASP A 140 -19.07 -16.77 3.53
N TRP A 141 -17.80 -17.18 3.51
CA TRP A 141 -17.17 -17.87 2.39
C TRP A 141 -17.90 -19.15 1.95
N SER A 142 -18.75 -19.74 2.81
CA SER A 142 -19.60 -20.90 2.45
C SER A 142 -20.88 -20.53 1.68
N GLY A 143 -21.14 -19.23 1.46
CA GLY A 143 -22.29 -18.70 0.74
C GLY A 143 -23.67 -18.81 1.42
N PRO A 144 -23.79 -18.70 2.76
CA PRO A 144 -25.10 -18.72 3.40
C PRO A 144 -25.90 -17.44 3.11
N PRO A 145 -27.24 -17.45 3.23
CA PRO A 145 -28.05 -16.25 3.11
C PRO A 145 -27.70 -15.20 4.18
N SER A 146 -27.84 -13.92 3.84
CA SER A 146 -27.51 -12.81 4.74
C SER A 146 -28.17 -12.87 6.13
N ALA A 147 -29.42 -13.35 6.23
CA ALA A 147 -30.10 -13.51 7.53
C ALA A 147 -29.38 -14.49 8.46
N GLN A 148 -28.82 -15.59 7.93
CA GLN A 148 -28.07 -16.57 8.71
C GLN A 148 -26.72 -16.00 9.17
N LEU A 149 -26.07 -15.17 8.35
CA LEU A 149 -24.85 -14.46 8.76
C LEU A 149 -25.11 -13.52 9.94
N VAL A 150 -26.21 -12.78 9.89
CA VAL A 150 -26.60 -11.88 10.98
C VAL A 150 -26.86 -12.66 12.27
N GLU A 151 -27.60 -13.76 12.20
CA GLU A 151 -27.89 -14.62 13.35
C GLU A 151 -26.61 -15.17 13.99
N ARG A 152 -25.63 -15.59 13.19
CA ARG A 152 -24.33 -16.09 13.69
C ARG A 152 -23.47 -15.00 14.32
N ALA A 153 -23.48 -13.80 13.74
CA ALA A 153 -22.57 -12.73 14.15
C ALA A 153 -23.05 -11.94 15.36
N ILE A 154 -24.36 -11.76 15.56
CA ILE A 154 -24.92 -10.97 16.68
C ILE A 154 -24.40 -11.41 18.06
N PRO A 155 -24.37 -12.71 18.42
CA PRO A 155 -23.87 -13.14 19.73
C PRO A 155 -22.40 -12.77 20.00
N ALA A 156 -21.59 -12.68 18.93
CA ALA A 156 -20.18 -12.30 19.00
C ALA A 156 -19.96 -10.78 18.96
N LEU A 157 -20.99 -10.00 18.61
CA LEU A 157 -20.89 -8.56 18.39
C LEU A 157 -20.97 -7.78 19.71
N ILE A 158 -19.90 -7.87 20.48
CA ILE A 158 -19.72 -7.25 21.81
C ILE A 158 -18.57 -6.23 21.81
N PRO A 159 -18.40 -5.40 22.86
CA PRO A 159 -17.21 -4.57 23.05
C PRO A 159 -15.90 -5.35 22.87
N GLY A 160 -15.01 -4.84 22.02
CA GLY A 160 -13.74 -5.46 21.66
C GLY A 160 -13.83 -6.51 20.55
N ALA A 161 -15.02 -6.82 20.02
CA ALA A 161 -15.17 -7.88 19.02
C ALA A 161 -14.43 -7.58 17.71
N ILE A 162 -13.86 -8.63 17.11
CA ILE A 162 -13.32 -8.63 15.75
C ILE A 162 -14.12 -9.67 14.97
N LEU A 163 -14.94 -9.24 14.02
CA LEU A 163 -15.70 -10.13 13.16
C LEU A 163 -14.98 -10.35 11.84
N VAL A 164 -14.90 -11.60 11.40
CA VAL A 164 -14.23 -12.00 10.16
C VAL A 164 -15.27 -12.31 9.08
N PHE A 165 -15.14 -11.58 7.98
CA PHE A 165 -15.90 -11.74 6.75
C PHE A 165 -14.93 -11.85 5.56
N HIS A 166 -15.49 -12.10 4.39
CA HIS A 166 -14.78 -12.18 3.13
C HIS A 166 -15.35 -11.14 2.15
N ALA A 167 -14.50 -10.66 1.25
CA ALA A 167 -14.82 -9.69 0.20
C ALA A 167 -14.67 -10.27 -1.22
N ASN A 168 -14.97 -11.56 -1.40
CA ASN A 168 -14.86 -12.28 -2.68
C ASN A 168 -16.22 -12.71 -3.27
N GLU A 169 -16.16 -13.35 -4.45
CA GLU A 169 -17.32 -13.89 -5.15
C GLU A 169 -18.10 -15.00 -4.43
N ASN A 170 -17.57 -15.61 -3.37
CA ASN A 170 -18.30 -16.59 -2.56
C ASN A 170 -19.17 -15.90 -1.49
N ALA A 171 -18.74 -14.73 -1.02
CA ALA A 171 -19.35 -13.96 0.06
C ALA A 171 -20.38 -12.91 -0.44
N LYS A 172 -21.15 -13.20 -1.48
CA LYS A 172 -22.05 -12.21 -2.14
C LYS A 172 -23.14 -11.64 -1.22
N GLU A 173 -23.53 -12.39 -0.20
CA GLU A 173 -24.56 -12.00 0.77
C GLU A 173 -24.00 -11.13 1.92
N THR A 174 -22.67 -11.06 2.06
CA THR A 174 -21.99 -10.34 3.13
C THR A 174 -22.33 -8.86 3.19
N PRO A 175 -22.38 -8.09 2.07
CA PRO A 175 -22.80 -6.70 2.12
C PRO A 175 -24.17 -6.48 2.77
N GLN A 176 -25.14 -7.37 2.52
CA GLN A 176 -26.47 -7.25 3.12
C GLN A 176 -26.46 -7.59 4.61
N ALA A 177 -25.68 -8.59 5.02
CA ALA A 177 -25.50 -8.93 6.42
C ALA A 177 -24.80 -7.78 7.17
N VAL A 178 -23.71 -7.25 6.63
CA VAL A 178 -22.96 -6.11 7.18
C VAL A 178 -23.87 -4.90 7.39
N ARG A 179 -24.72 -4.51 6.42
CA ARG A 179 -25.70 -3.42 6.61
C ARG A 179 -26.61 -3.62 7.83
N SER A 180 -26.99 -4.87 8.10
CA SER A 180 -27.85 -5.19 9.25
C SER A 180 -27.05 -5.18 10.56
N LEU A 181 -25.84 -5.72 10.53
CA LEU A 181 -24.94 -5.76 11.68
C LEU A 181 -24.44 -4.38 12.10
N VAL A 182 -24.12 -3.49 11.15
CA VAL A 182 -23.75 -2.10 11.48
C VAL A 182 -24.91 -1.39 12.18
N ARG A 183 -26.15 -1.52 11.67
CA ARG A 183 -27.33 -0.93 12.32
C ARG A 183 -27.57 -1.51 13.71
N HIS A 184 -27.35 -2.81 13.90
CA HIS A 184 -27.45 -3.45 15.21
C HIS A 184 -26.37 -2.91 16.15
N ALA A 185 -25.10 -2.87 15.74
CA ALA A 185 -24.00 -2.32 16.53
C ALA A 185 -24.30 -0.88 16.98
N GLN A 186 -24.77 -0.02 16.07
CA GLN A 186 -25.15 1.35 16.40
C GLN A 186 -26.28 1.43 17.43
N ALA A 187 -27.30 0.57 17.32
CA ALA A 187 -28.40 0.52 18.29
C ALA A 187 -27.94 0.11 19.69
N GLU A 188 -26.91 -0.75 19.76
CA GLU A 188 -26.25 -1.18 21.00
C GLU A 188 -25.16 -0.20 21.49
N GLY A 189 -24.96 0.93 20.79
CA GLY A 189 -23.94 1.92 21.15
C GLY A 189 -22.51 1.50 20.85
N LEU A 190 -22.32 0.50 19.99
CA LEU A 190 -21.03 -0.07 19.59
C LEU A 190 -20.57 0.53 18.26
N ALA A 191 -19.41 1.18 18.23
CA ALA A 191 -18.85 1.78 17.02
C ALA A 191 -17.92 0.82 16.28
N SER A 192 -18.15 0.65 14.97
CA SER A 192 -17.28 -0.13 14.09
C SER A 192 -16.10 0.71 13.61
N VAL A 193 -14.89 0.32 14.00
CA VAL A 193 -13.63 1.02 13.74
C VAL A 193 -12.58 0.08 13.13
N PRO A 194 -11.54 0.62 12.47
CA PRO A 194 -10.40 -0.18 12.05
C PRO A 194 -9.73 -0.91 13.21
N VAL A 195 -9.11 -2.06 12.93
CA VAL A 195 -8.33 -2.85 13.89
C VAL A 195 -7.26 -2.00 14.56
N SER A 196 -6.56 -1.12 13.85
CA SER A 196 -5.58 -0.22 14.49
C SER A 196 -6.15 0.67 15.57
N GLU A 197 -7.35 1.21 15.36
CA GLU A 197 -8.03 2.05 16.34
C GLU A 197 -8.53 1.21 17.52
N LEU A 198 -9.04 0.01 17.25
CA LEU A 198 -9.43 -0.96 18.26
C LEU A 198 -8.25 -1.35 19.18
N LEU A 199 -7.07 -1.60 18.60
CA LEU A 199 -5.86 -1.96 19.34
C LEU A 199 -5.22 -0.77 20.05
N HIS A 200 -5.31 0.43 19.47
CA HIS A 200 -4.88 1.65 20.15
C HIS A 200 -5.68 1.89 21.44
N ALA A 201 -6.99 1.63 21.43
CA ALA A 201 -7.85 1.70 22.61
C ALA A 201 -7.53 0.64 23.68
N ASP A 202 -6.77 -0.40 23.31
CA ASP A 202 -6.24 -1.44 24.21
C ASP A 202 -4.76 -1.19 24.59
N GLY A 203 -4.18 -0.06 24.17
CA GLY A 203 -2.79 0.29 24.44
C GLY A 203 -1.76 -0.53 23.63
N ILE A 204 -2.18 -1.19 22.55
CA ILE A 204 -1.32 -2.00 21.68
C ILE A 204 -0.94 -1.16 20.46
N PRO A 205 0.32 -0.70 20.34
CA PRO A 205 0.77 0.08 19.19
C PRO A 205 1.00 -0.83 17.98
N ILE A 206 0.63 -0.34 16.79
CA ILE A 206 0.97 -0.97 15.52
C ILE A 206 2.18 -0.26 14.94
N ARG A 207 3.22 -1.04 14.62
CA ARG A 207 4.40 -0.52 13.94
C ARG A 207 4.11 -0.33 12.47
N GLU A 208 4.72 0.67 11.85
CA GLU A 208 4.71 0.86 10.41
C GLU A 208 6.04 0.39 9.81
N ARG A 209 6.00 -0.22 8.64
CA ARG A 209 7.15 -0.81 7.96
C ARG A 209 7.35 -0.14 6.61
N ALA A 210 8.36 0.71 6.55
CA ALA A 210 8.75 1.40 5.33
C ALA A 210 9.92 0.69 4.67
N TRP A 211 9.88 0.57 3.35
CA TRP A 211 10.91 -0.02 2.52
C TRP A 211 11.45 0.99 1.52
N GLN A 212 12.66 0.73 1.06
CA GLN A 212 13.20 1.39 -0.12
C GLN A 212 14.09 0.42 -0.89
N VAL A 213 14.22 0.65 -2.19
CA VAL A 213 15.34 0.11 -2.95
C VAL A 213 16.51 1.09 -2.86
N ARG A 214 17.73 0.58 -2.69
CA ARG A 214 18.96 1.35 -2.90
C ARG A 214 19.85 0.65 -3.92
N PHE A 215 20.51 1.43 -4.76
CA PHE A 215 21.36 0.91 -5.83
C PHE A 215 22.55 1.84 -6.10
N LYS A 216 23.65 1.27 -6.62
CA LYS A 216 24.86 2.03 -6.91
C LYS A 216 24.61 3.06 -8.01
N ALA A 217 25.13 4.27 -7.80
CA ALA A 217 25.20 5.26 -8.86
C ALA A 217 26.28 4.82 -9.87
N ALA A 218 25.85 4.23 -10.99
CA ALA A 218 26.72 3.80 -12.06
C ALA A 218 26.66 4.80 -13.23
N PRO A 219 27.78 5.44 -13.62
CA PRO A 219 27.81 6.31 -14.79
C PRO A 219 27.34 5.56 -16.03
N SER A 220 26.47 6.18 -16.83
CA SER A 220 26.00 5.62 -18.09
C SER A 220 26.45 6.48 -19.25
N SER A 221 27.19 5.91 -20.19
CA SER A 221 27.54 6.56 -21.47
C SER A 221 26.33 6.80 -22.38
N ALA A 222 25.19 6.20 -22.07
CA ALA A 222 23.93 6.35 -22.80
C ALA A 222 23.07 7.53 -22.29
N PHE A 223 23.51 8.26 -21.25
CA PHE A 223 22.76 9.40 -20.73
C PHE A 223 22.80 10.58 -21.72
N LEU A 224 21.61 10.99 -22.18
CA LEU A 224 21.40 12.10 -23.09
C LEU A 224 20.94 13.35 -22.30
N GLY A 225 21.91 14.06 -21.72
CA GLY A 225 21.64 15.20 -20.83
C GLY A 225 20.90 16.36 -21.50
N GLU A 226 21.08 16.56 -22.81
CA GLU A 226 20.40 17.59 -23.59
C GLU A 226 18.87 17.39 -23.69
N GLN A 227 18.39 16.18 -23.40
CA GLN A 227 16.97 15.85 -23.36
C GLN A 227 16.34 16.17 -22.00
N TRP A 228 17.14 16.42 -20.96
CA TRP A 228 16.68 16.75 -19.62
C TRP A 228 16.84 18.23 -19.35
N ARG A 229 15.76 18.88 -18.89
CA ARG A 229 15.76 20.29 -18.51
C ARG A 229 15.20 20.46 -17.12
N ARG A 230 15.78 21.39 -16.36
CA ARG A 230 15.24 21.78 -15.06
C ARG A 230 13.83 22.32 -15.26
N VAL A 231 12.88 21.85 -14.44
CA VAL A 231 11.51 22.36 -14.46
C VAL A 231 11.44 23.63 -13.65
N GLU A 232 10.96 24.70 -14.26
CA GLU A 232 10.72 25.99 -13.60
C GLU A 232 9.23 26.32 -13.54
N GLU A 233 8.86 27.23 -12.62
CA GLU A 233 7.51 27.77 -12.54
C GLU A 233 7.07 28.42 -13.87
N GLY A 234 5.76 28.51 -14.08
CA GLY A 234 5.21 29.19 -15.26
C GLY A 234 4.75 28.25 -16.37
N GLU A 235 5.05 28.60 -17.63
CA GLU A 235 4.48 27.89 -18.79
C GLU A 235 4.98 26.45 -18.91
N GLU A 236 6.27 26.21 -18.62
CA GLU A 236 6.86 24.88 -18.66
C GLU A 236 6.17 23.93 -17.67
N LEU A 237 6.04 24.33 -16.40
CA LEU A 237 5.34 23.55 -15.39
C LEU A 237 3.87 23.27 -15.78
N ARG A 238 3.16 24.25 -16.32
CA ARG A 238 1.77 24.07 -16.78
C ARG A 238 1.66 23.07 -17.92
N ARG A 239 2.63 23.07 -18.84
CA ARG A 239 2.71 22.09 -19.94
C ARG A 239 3.07 20.71 -19.42
N LEU A 240 4.04 20.59 -18.52
CA LEU A 240 4.39 19.32 -17.89
C LEU A 240 3.19 18.75 -17.13
N ALA A 241 2.45 19.57 -16.38
CA ALA A 241 1.24 19.15 -15.68
C ALA A 241 0.17 18.64 -16.65
N ALA A 242 -0.04 19.32 -17.78
CA ALA A 242 -0.99 18.88 -18.80
C ALA A 242 -0.57 17.55 -19.43
N ASP A 243 0.68 17.46 -19.89
CA ASP A 243 1.22 16.25 -20.52
C ASP A 243 1.17 15.06 -19.54
N SER A 244 1.66 15.24 -18.31
CA SER A 244 1.81 14.16 -17.33
C SER A 244 0.51 13.66 -16.72
N LEU A 245 -0.57 14.44 -16.82
CA LEU A 245 -1.90 13.99 -16.43
C LEU A 245 -2.44 12.92 -17.40
N GLU A 246 -2.00 12.95 -18.66
CA GLU A 246 -2.40 11.98 -19.69
C GLU A 246 -1.58 10.68 -19.65
N TRP A 247 -0.52 10.61 -18.84
CA TRP A 247 0.39 9.45 -18.79
C TRP A 247 -0.19 8.25 -18.03
N GLY A 248 -1.41 8.37 -17.48
CA GLY A 248 -1.99 7.33 -16.62
C GLY A 248 -1.19 7.13 -15.33
N ASN A 249 -0.47 8.16 -14.87
CA ASN A 249 0.28 8.12 -13.63
C ASN A 249 -0.68 7.79 -12.48
N PRO A 250 -0.51 6.67 -11.76
CA PRO A 250 -1.41 6.31 -10.68
C PRO A 250 -1.56 7.43 -9.65
N LYS A 251 -0.49 8.19 -9.37
CA LYS A 251 -0.48 9.29 -8.39
C LYS A 251 -1.28 10.50 -8.84
N ALA A 252 -1.59 10.64 -10.13
CA ALA A 252 -2.29 11.79 -10.64
C ALA A 252 -3.76 11.82 -10.13
N PRO A 253 -4.25 12.98 -9.66
CA PRO A 253 -5.66 13.16 -9.31
C PRO A 253 -6.58 12.81 -10.48
N THR A 254 -7.78 12.32 -10.16
CA THR A 254 -8.84 12.04 -11.14
C THR A 254 -10.07 12.91 -10.86
N GLY A 255 -10.95 13.02 -11.85
CA GLY A 255 -12.22 13.77 -11.73
C GLY A 255 -12.08 15.29 -11.92
N ALA A 256 -13.13 16.01 -11.51
CA ALA A 256 -13.20 17.46 -11.69
C ALA A 256 -12.08 18.18 -10.89
N GLY A 257 -11.38 19.10 -11.56
CA GLY A 257 -10.26 19.85 -10.96
C GLY A 257 -8.95 19.06 -10.86
N ALA A 258 -8.85 17.88 -11.47
CA ALA A 258 -7.64 17.06 -11.45
C ALA A 258 -6.37 17.83 -11.90
N TYR A 259 -6.48 18.58 -12.99
CA TYR A 259 -5.37 19.41 -13.50
C TYR A 259 -4.88 20.43 -12.47
N GLY A 260 -5.79 21.15 -11.81
CA GLY A 260 -5.41 22.17 -10.83
C GLY A 260 -4.67 21.56 -9.64
N LYS A 261 -5.20 20.46 -9.08
CA LYS A 261 -4.55 19.71 -8.00
C LYS A 261 -3.19 19.17 -8.43
N TRP A 262 -3.09 18.65 -9.64
CA TRP A 262 -1.83 18.11 -10.16
C TRP A 262 -0.78 19.21 -10.35
N LEU A 263 -1.19 20.35 -10.90
CA LEU A 263 -0.32 21.52 -11.05
C LEU A 263 0.18 22.03 -9.68
N GLU A 264 -0.68 22.09 -8.67
CA GLU A 264 -0.30 22.46 -7.30
C GLU A 264 0.75 21.49 -6.72
N MET A 265 0.55 20.18 -6.91
CA MET A 265 1.51 19.16 -6.47
C MET A 265 2.89 19.35 -7.13
N LEU A 266 2.93 19.59 -8.45
CA LEU A 266 4.18 19.82 -9.16
C LEU A 266 4.82 21.18 -8.82
N SER A 267 4.02 22.23 -8.58
CA SER A 267 4.51 23.55 -8.14
C SER A 267 5.17 23.47 -6.76
N ALA A 268 4.56 22.78 -5.81
CA ALA A 268 5.17 22.50 -4.50
C ALA A 268 6.51 21.77 -4.64
N ALA A 269 6.65 20.92 -5.66
CA ALA A 269 7.87 20.20 -5.96
C ALA A 269 9.00 21.11 -6.50
N VAL A 270 8.66 22.15 -7.28
CA VAL A 270 9.59 23.20 -7.74
C VAL A 270 10.04 24.08 -6.57
N GLN A 271 9.13 24.38 -5.65
CA GLN A 271 9.35 25.28 -4.52
C GLN A 271 10.04 24.63 -3.31
N ALA A 272 10.27 23.31 -3.34
CA ALA A 272 10.85 22.57 -2.22
C ALA A 272 12.26 23.06 -1.87
N GLU A 273 12.47 23.47 -0.61
CA GLU A 273 13.75 23.94 -0.09
C GLU A 273 14.82 22.83 -0.03
N GLY A 274 16.10 23.23 -0.05
CA GLY A 274 17.26 22.32 -0.02
C GLY A 274 17.86 22.03 -1.40
N GLU A 275 18.75 21.04 -1.47
CA GLU A 275 19.33 20.57 -2.74
C GLU A 275 18.34 19.67 -3.50
N THR A 276 17.24 20.26 -3.95
CA THR A 276 16.22 19.58 -4.76
C THR A 276 16.56 19.72 -6.25
N ARG A 277 16.48 18.59 -6.96
CA ARG A 277 16.71 18.48 -8.40
C ARG A 277 15.40 18.05 -9.02
N PHE A 278 14.81 18.89 -9.87
CA PHE A 278 13.57 18.56 -10.57
C PHE A 278 13.75 18.84 -12.05
N ALA A 279 13.66 17.79 -12.86
CA ALA A 279 13.86 17.87 -14.30
C ALA A 279 12.80 17.09 -15.07
N ALA A 280 12.51 17.56 -16.27
CA ALA A 280 11.65 16.89 -17.23
C ALA A 280 12.47 16.48 -18.46
N ARG A 281 12.18 15.29 -18.96
CA ARG A 281 12.72 14.78 -20.22
C ARG A 281 11.78 15.13 -21.35
N SER A 282 12.31 15.76 -22.40
CA SER A 282 11.57 16.13 -23.60
C SER A 282 12.20 15.56 -24.87
N PHE A 283 11.35 15.13 -25.80
CA PHE A 283 11.75 14.69 -27.14
C PHE A 283 10.68 15.12 -28.15
N ALA A 284 11.12 15.65 -29.29
CA ALA A 284 10.24 16.19 -30.34
C ALA A 284 9.18 17.20 -29.83
N GLY A 285 9.56 18.05 -28.86
CA GLY A 285 8.71 19.12 -28.33
C GLY A 285 7.66 18.67 -27.30
N GLN A 286 7.62 17.39 -26.93
CA GLN A 286 6.73 16.83 -25.91
C GLN A 286 7.51 16.30 -24.71
N HIS A 287 6.89 16.34 -23.52
CA HIS A 287 7.44 15.68 -22.34
C HIS A 287 7.19 14.17 -22.37
N TRP A 288 8.17 13.41 -21.91
CA TRP A 288 8.13 11.95 -21.86
C TRP A 288 8.40 11.39 -20.47
N ALA A 289 9.07 12.15 -19.60
CA ALA A 289 9.28 11.78 -18.22
C ALA A 289 9.51 13.04 -17.37
N TYR A 290 9.36 12.91 -16.07
CA TYR A 290 9.96 13.81 -15.11
C TYR A 290 10.55 13.03 -13.96
N ALA A 291 11.53 13.62 -13.28
CA ALA A 291 12.16 13.04 -12.10
C ALA A 291 12.55 14.13 -11.11
N ARG A 292 12.35 13.83 -9.83
CA ARG A 292 12.67 14.69 -8.71
C ARG A 292 13.52 13.93 -7.70
N ALA A 293 14.61 14.56 -7.27
CA ALA A 293 15.50 13.98 -6.28
C ALA A 293 15.97 15.01 -5.25
N SER A 294 16.39 14.50 -4.10
CA SER A 294 17.10 15.24 -3.06
C SER A 294 18.42 14.55 -2.73
N VAL A 295 19.34 15.23 -2.03
CA VAL A 295 20.57 14.61 -1.51
C VAL A 295 20.48 14.54 0.01
N LYS A 296 20.62 13.33 0.56
CA LYS A 296 20.58 13.08 2.01
C LYS A 296 21.73 12.15 2.38
N GLY A 297 22.65 12.63 3.23
CA GLY A 297 23.73 11.81 3.77
C GLY A 297 24.61 11.12 2.73
N GLY A 298 24.93 11.79 1.60
CA GLY A 298 25.73 11.21 0.51
C GLY A 298 24.98 10.19 -0.37
N THR A 299 23.66 10.12 -0.24
CA THR A 299 22.76 9.32 -1.10
C THR A 299 21.83 10.26 -1.85
N LEU A 300 21.66 10.03 -3.16
CA LEU A 300 20.61 10.68 -3.93
C LEU A 300 19.28 9.95 -3.69
N VAL A 301 18.31 10.64 -3.12
CA VAL A 301 16.97 10.09 -2.88
C VAL A 301 16.08 10.50 -4.05
N LEU A 302 15.64 9.55 -4.87
CA LEU A 302 14.68 9.78 -5.92
C LEU A 302 13.26 9.82 -5.31
N GLU A 303 12.77 11.03 -5.12
CA GLU A 303 11.57 11.37 -4.35
C GLU A 303 10.29 11.22 -5.17
N ASP A 304 10.34 11.52 -6.47
CA ASP A 304 9.21 11.36 -7.37
C ASP A 304 9.68 11.19 -8.82
N PHE A 305 8.91 10.47 -9.63
CA PHE A 305 9.07 10.42 -11.07
C PHE A 305 7.80 9.91 -11.75
N ALA A 306 7.65 10.22 -13.03
CA ALA A 306 6.67 9.57 -13.90
C ALA A 306 7.20 9.50 -15.32
N THR A 307 6.69 8.54 -16.08
CA THR A 307 7.01 8.34 -17.49
C THR A 307 5.73 8.22 -18.31
N LYS A 308 5.74 8.73 -19.55
CA LYS A 308 4.61 8.65 -20.49
C LYS A 308 4.24 7.21 -20.86
N GLU A 309 5.24 6.34 -20.93
CA GLU A 309 5.05 4.91 -21.15
C GLU A 309 5.37 4.15 -19.87
N ALA A 310 4.47 3.26 -19.48
CA ALA A 310 4.66 2.39 -18.32
C ALA A 310 5.65 1.24 -18.59
N HIS A 311 6.24 1.13 -19.79
CA HIS A 311 7.15 0.05 -20.19
C HIS A 311 8.57 0.21 -19.64
N ALA A 312 9.31 -0.90 -19.54
CA ALA A 312 10.63 -0.99 -18.92
C ALA A 312 11.63 0.07 -19.42
N ASP A 313 11.55 0.42 -20.71
CA ASP A 313 12.49 1.29 -21.39
C ASP A 313 12.44 2.75 -20.89
N ALA A 314 11.28 3.21 -20.40
CA ALA A 314 11.15 4.60 -19.96
C ALA A 314 11.76 4.86 -18.58
N LEU A 315 11.67 3.88 -17.67
CA LEU A 315 12.24 3.98 -16.32
C LEU A 315 13.78 4.00 -16.36
N VAL A 316 14.39 3.35 -17.35
CA VAL A 316 15.84 3.41 -17.57
C VAL A 316 16.32 4.86 -17.73
N TYR A 317 15.58 5.72 -18.44
CA TYR A 317 15.97 7.13 -18.58
C TYR A 317 15.96 7.88 -17.24
N VAL A 318 14.98 7.58 -16.36
CA VAL A 318 14.92 8.16 -15.01
C VAL A 318 16.11 7.67 -14.17
N LEU A 319 16.47 6.38 -14.26
CA LEU A 319 17.62 5.84 -13.54
C LEU A 319 18.95 6.42 -14.06
N GLN A 320 19.09 6.62 -15.36
CA GLN A 320 20.25 7.29 -15.96
C GLN A 320 20.36 8.75 -15.50
N TRP A 321 19.23 9.47 -15.47
CA TRP A 321 19.19 10.82 -14.92
C TRP A 321 19.59 10.84 -13.43
N ALA A 322 19.04 9.93 -12.63
CA ALA A 322 19.39 9.82 -11.21
C ALA A 322 20.88 9.50 -11.00
N ALA A 323 21.47 8.66 -11.85
CA ALA A 323 22.90 8.36 -11.82
C ALA A 323 23.78 9.57 -12.19
N HIS A 324 23.38 10.35 -13.20
CA HIS A 324 24.05 11.59 -13.55
C HIS A 324 24.02 12.58 -12.38
N GLU A 325 22.83 12.82 -11.81
CA GLU A 325 22.65 13.71 -10.67
C GLU A 325 23.39 13.24 -9.43
N ALA A 326 23.42 11.93 -9.17
CA ALA A 326 24.16 11.35 -8.06
C ALA A 326 25.66 11.59 -8.23
N SER A 327 26.20 11.39 -9.45
CA SER A 327 27.60 11.67 -9.75
C SER A 327 27.94 13.15 -9.59
N ALA A 328 27.10 14.05 -10.09
CA ALA A 328 27.28 15.51 -9.94
C ALA A 328 27.24 15.94 -8.47
N ALA A 329 26.48 15.24 -7.64
CA ALA A 329 26.38 15.46 -6.20
C ALA A 329 27.43 14.71 -5.37
N GLY A 330 28.32 13.93 -5.98
CA GLY A 330 29.28 13.08 -5.26
C GLY A 330 28.64 11.93 -4.47
N CYS A 331 27.41 11.53 -4.79
CA CYS A 331 26.69 10.44 -4.16
C CYS A 331 27.06 9.08 -4.78
N GLY A 332 27.44 8.12 -3.95
CA GLY A 332 27.75 6.75 -4.40
C GLY A 332 26.54 5.83 -4.51
N TRP A 333 25.40 6.24 -3.95
CA TRP A 333 24.16 5.47 -3.88
C TRP A 333 22.96 6.33 -4.29
N ILE A 334 21.97 5.67 -4.86
CA ILE A 334 20.64 6.20 -5.12
C ILE A 334 19.65 5.35 -4.33
N SER A 335 18.58 5.96 -3.81
CA SER A 335 17.51 5.25 -3.12
C SER A 335 16.13 5.79 -3.48
N THR A 336 15.10 4.94 -3.39
CA THR A 336 13.71 5.35 -3.55
C THR A 336 12.75 4.36 -2.92
N ALA A 337 11.60 4.86 -2.45
CA ALA A 337 10.47 4.08 -1.97
C ALA A 337 9.47 3.72 -3.08
N LEU A 338 9.74 4.15 -4.33
CA LEU A 338 8.86 3.99 -5.49
C LEU A 338 9.36 2.87 -6.41
N ASP A 339 8.45 2.12 -7.03
CA ASP A 339 8.73 1.04 -7.97
C ASP A 339 9.88 0.10 -7.53
N MET A 340 10.03 -0.14 -6.22
CA MET A 340 11.17 -0.80 -5.60
C MET A 340 11.48 -2.15 -6.26
N ARG A 341 10.46 -2.99 -6.43
CA ARG A 341 10.59 -4.32 -7.05
C ARG A 341 11.03 -4.23 -8.51
N ARG A 342 10.46 -3.27 -9.25
CA ARG A 342 10.77 -3.06 -10.67
C ARG A 342 12.17 -2.48 -10.88
N ILE A 343 12.56 -1.49 -10.08
CA ILE A 343 13.88 -0.87 -10.11
C ILE A 343 14.94 -1.90 -9.75
N ARG A 344 14.73 -2.70 -8.69
CA ARG A 344 15.66 -3.79 -8.34
C ARG A 344 15.89 -4.73 -9.54
N LYS A 345 14.82 -5.19 -10.19
CA LYS A 345 14.90 -6.06 -11.36
C LYS A 345 15.64 -5.39 -12.53
N LEU A 346 15.42 -4.10 -12.78
CA LEU A 346 16.14 -3.34 -13.81
C LEU A 346 17.64 -3.23 -13.47
N CYS A 347 17.98 -2.93 -12.22
CA CYS A 347 19.37 -2.88 -11.77
C CYS A 347 20.08 -4.23 -11.98
N GLU A 348 19.42 -5.34 -11.62
CA GLU A 348 19.95 -6.69 -11.86
C GLU A 348 20.21 -6.94 -13.35
N GLN A 349 19.28 -6.55 -14.24
CA GLN A 349 19.44 -6.65 -15.70
C GLN A 349 20.57 -5.78 -16.26
N MET A 350 20.86 -4.66 -15.61
CA MET A 350 21.93 -3.73 -15.98
C MET A 350 23.28 -4.06 -15.33
N GLY A 351 23.35 -5.08 -14.48
CA GLY A 351 24.55 -5.41 -13.69
C GLY A 351 24.89 -4.37 -12.62
N ILE A 352 23.89 -3.61 -12.14
CA ILE A 352 24.02 -2.62 -11.09
C ILE A 352 23.68 -3.28 -9.75
N GLU A 353 24.57 -3.13 -8.77
CA GLU A 353 24.34 -3.56 -7.38
C GLU A 353 23.12 -2.84 -6.80
N ALA A 354 22.12 -3.61 -6.37
CA ALA A 354 20.87 -3.11 -5.79
C ALA A 354 20.34 -4.04 -4.70
N GLU A 355 19.69 -3.45 -3.71
CA GLU A 355 19.05 -4.17 -2.62
C GLU A 355 17.79 -3.44 -2.14
N ILE A 356 16.80 -4.22 -1.70
CA ILE A 356 15.61 -3.69 -1.02
C ILE A 356 15.85 -3.80 0.48
N VAL A 357 15.80 -2.68 1.17
CA VAL A 357 16.09 -2.55 2.60
C VAL A 357 14.90 -1.96 3.32
N ARG A 358 14.67 -2.43 4.54
CA ARG A 358 13.70 -1.81 5.44
C ARG A 358 14.33 -0.55 6.01
N LEU A 359 13.58 0.55 6.00
CA LEU A 359 13.95 1.76 6.72
C LEU A 359 13.75 1.48 8.21
N ASN A 360 14.83 1.58 9.00
CA ASN A 360 14.73 1.43 10.45
C ASN A 360 13.79 2.52 10.98
N GLY A 361 12.73 2.10 11.66
CA GLY A 361 11.96 2.95 12.57
C GLY A 361 12.66 3.09 13.91
#